data_AF-A7SAJ9-F1
#
_entry.id   AF-A7SAJ9-F1
#
_cell.length_a   1.000
_cell.length_b   1.000
_cell.length_c   1.000
_cell.angle_alpha   90.00
_cell.angle_beta   90.00
_cell.angle_gamma   90.00
#
_symmetry.space_group_name_H-M   'P 1'
#
loop_
_entity.id
_entity.type
_entity.pdbx_description
1 polymer ?
#
loop_
_entity_poly.entity_id
_entity_poly.type
_entity_poly.pdbx_seq_one_letter_code
_entity_poly.pdbx_strand_id
1 'polypeptide(L)'
;MFALTDLRGVFLYGVSIIAFTFSSSSFYSHYGSTLINSTFKSLVAENPGDCNLKCFDEEGCMSINYDRENKKCELNNATKETHSTRLVRHARSIYATIKSPPVFPECKNYKLLTDASRHKSFYQDQQFCDWNLVPGWYRFSGEAGTMMMNECLPKYDRCGGGYLGWMDGTLPLYAHGIVERIACFYRAGNCCAMMVNIRVRNCGCFYVYELKKPPACNLRYCGE
;
A
#
# COMPACT_ATOMS: atom_id res chain seq x y z
N MET A 1 -0.60 -75.17 6.65
CA MET A 1 0.78 -75.14 7.14
C MET A 1 1.21 -73.69 7.17
N PHE A 2 1.47 -73.20 8.38
CA PHE A 2 1.90 -71.85 8.81
C PHE A 2 1.01 -70.63 8.54
N ALA A 3 0.31 -70.25 9.61
CA ALA A 3 -0.12 -68.91 9.95
C ALA A 3 1.06 -68.09 10.53
N LEU A 4 0.93 -66.76 10.49
CA LEU A 4 1.44 -65.72 11.42
C LEU A 4 0.94 -64.35 10.87
N THR A 5 -0.24 -63.86 11.27
CA THR A 5 -0.49 -62.82 12.30
C THR A 5 0.19 -61.45 12.09
N ASP A 6 -0.64 -60.49 11.67
CA ASP A 6 -0.81 -59.11 12.15
C ASP A 6 0.42 -58.27 12.55
N LEU A 7 0.68 -57.18 11.81
CA LEU A 7 1.24 -55.93 12.33
C LEU A 7 0.75 -54.74 11.47
N ARG A 8 -0.03 -53.89 12.12
CA ARG A 8 -0.65 -52.65 11.63
C ARG A 8 0.34 -51.71 10.92
N GLY A 9 -0.08 -51.19 9.76
CA GLY A 9 0.54 -50.04 9.11
C GLY A 9 -0.47 -49.37 8.16
N VAL A 10 -1.04 -48.25 8.58
CA VAL A 10 -1.98 -47.43 7.80
C VAL A 10 -1.20 -46.70 6.70
N PHE A 11 -1.45 -47.03 5.44
CA PHE A 11 -0.97 -46.26 4.29
C PHE A 11 -1.99 -45.17 3.95
N LEU A 12 -1.65 -43.91 4.24
CA LEU A 12 -2.28 -42.74 3.63
C LEU A 12 -1.18 -41.78 3.16
N TYR A 13 -0.70 -41.95 1.93
CA TYR A 13 0.02 -40.91 1.21
C TYR A 13 -0.28 -41.03 -0.28
N GLY A 14 -0.85 -39.98 -0.86
CA GLY A 14 -1.09 -39.93 -2.30
C GLY A 14 -2.08 -38.89 -2.81
N VAL A 15 -2.40 -37.82 -2.07
CA VAL A 15 -3.02 -36.64 -2.70
C VAL A 15 -1.88 -35.77 -3.22
N SER A 16 -1.72 -35.75 -4.53
CA SER A 16 -0.90 -34.73 -5.22
C SER A 16 -1.52 -33.36 -4.94
N ILE A 17 -1.00 -32.67 -3.93
CA ILE A 17 -1.21 -31.23 -3.79
C ILE A 17 -0.35 -30.61 -4.89
N ILE A 18 -0.99 -30.26 -6.01
CA ILE A 18 -0.40 -29.32 -6.96
C ILE A 18 -0.08 -28.07 -6.15
N ALA A 19 1.21 -27.87 -5.90
CA ALA A 19 1.74 -26.68 -5.26
C ALA A 19 1.42 -25.50 -6.18
N PHE A 20 0.26 -24.88 -5.99
CA PHE A 20 0.07 -23.51 -6.40
C PHE A 20 1.16 -22.71 -5.71
N THR A 21 2.01 -22.08 -6.51
CA THR A 21 2.98 -21.11 -6.05
C THR A 21 2.22 -20.00 -5.34
N PHE A 22 2.09 -20.10 -4.01
CA PHE A 22 1.57 -19.02 -3.19
C PHE A 22 2.57 -17.87 -3.30
N SER A 23 2.26 -16.91 -4.17
CA SER A 23 2.77 -15.55 -4.04
C SER A 23 2.55 -15.13 -2.59
N SER A 24 3.62 -14.75 -1.92
CA SER A 24 3.71 -14.43 -0.50
C SER A 24 2.88 -13.21 -0.09
N SER A 25 1.56 -13.32 -0.12
CA SER A 25 0.63 -12.45 0.59
C SER A 25 0.03 -13.26 1.72
N SER A 26 0.67 -13.18 2.86
CA SER A 26 0.33 -13.95 4.05
C SER A 26 -1.08 -13.65 4.56
N PHE A 27 -1.97 -14.65 4.52
CA PHE A 27 -3.34 -14.64 5.08
C PHE A 27 -3.32 -14.67 6.62
N TYR A 28 -2.63 -13.74 7.27
CA TYR A 28 -2.60 -13.69 8.73
C TYR A 28 -3.86 -13.03 9.29
N SER A 29 -4.47 -13.70 10.26
CA SER A 29 -5.48 -13.10 11.13
C SER A 29 -4.82 -12.19 12.16
N HIS A 30 -5.42 -11.02 12.39
CA HIS A 30 -5.00 -10.04 13.39
C HIS A 30 -5.99 -10.07 14.56
N TYR A 31 -5.59 -10.77 15.63
CA TYR A 31 -6.37 -10.81 16.87
C TYR A 31 -6.41 -9.41 17.52
N GLY A 32 -7.57 -9.10 18.11
CA GLY A 32 -7.77 -7.83 18.79
C GLY A 32 -7.78 -6.64 17.85
N SER A 33 -8.12 -6.83 16.58
CA SER A 33 -8.13 -5.80 15.54
C SER A 33 -9.40 -5.88 14.71
N THR A 34 -9.82 -4.75 14.13
CA THR A 34 -10.99 -4.64 13.27
C THR A 34 -10.72 -3.60 12.19
N LEU A 35 -11.21 -3.83 10.97
CA LEU A 35 -11.17 -2.86 9.89
C LEU A 35 -12.45 -2.02 9.92
N ILE A 36 -12.35 -0.74 10.21
CA ILE A 36 -13.52 0.16 10.26
C ILE A 36 -13.82 0.76 8.87
N ASN A 37 -14.99 1.37 8.72
CA ASN A 37 -15.43 2.11 7.52
C ASN A 37 -15.32 1.31 6.20
N SER A 38 -15.43 -0.02 6.29
CA SER A 38 -15.33 -0.93 5.14
C SER A 38 -16.35 -2.07 5.19
N THR A 39 -17.01 -2.25 6.34
CA THR A 39 -18.10 -3.22 6.52
C THR A 39 -19.28 -2.87 5.61
N PHE A 40 -19.63 -3.78 4.70
CA PHE A 40 -20.79 -3.62 3.82
C PHE A 40 -21.90 -4.64 4.11
N LYS A 41 -21.59 -5.71 4.86
CA LYS A 41 -22.55 -6.73 5.28
C LYS A 41 -22.21 -7.23 6.68
N SER A 42 -23.22 -7.47 7.49
CA SER A 42 -23.08 -8.05 8.84
C SER A 42 -24.03 -9.23 8.98
N LEU A 43 -23.54 -10.32 9.57
CA LEU A 43 -24.26 -11.58 9.72
C LEU A 43 -23.76 -12.36 10.94
N VAL A 44 -24.45 -13.43 11.32
CA VAL A 44 -24.01 -14.33 12.40
C VAL A 44 -23.20 -15.49 11.81
N ALA A 45 -22.09 -15.86 12.44
CA ALA A 45 -21.27 -17.02 12.08
C ALA A 45 -20.78 -17.73 13.36
N GLU A 46 -20.86 -19.06 13.42
CA GLU A 46 -20.56 -19.82 14.65
C GLU A 46 -19.08 -19.71 15.08
N ASN A 47 -18.21 -19.58 14.07
CA ASN A 47 -16.78 -19.50 14.24
C ASN A 47 -16.14 -18.63 13.13
N PRO A 48 -14.86 -18.23 13.28
CA PRO A 48 -14.16 -17.44 12.27
C PRO A 48 -14.04 -18.13 10.91
N GLY A 49 -13.94 -19.46 10.87
CA GLY A 49 -13.86 -20.24 9.63
C GLY A 49 -15.15 -20.12 8.79
N ASP A 50 -16.31 -20.20 9.45
CA ASP A 50 -17.60 -19.98 8.79
C ASP A 50 -17.72 -18.56 8.23
N CYS A 51 -17.19 -17.56 8.96
CA CYS A 51 -17.14 -16.18 8.50
C CYS A 51 -16.22 -16.03 7.27
N ASN A 52 -15.07 -16.72 7.26
CA ASN A 52 -14.17 -16.75 6.10
C ASN A 52 -14.86 -17.33 4.86
N LEU A 53 -15.57 -18.46 5.00
CA LEU A 53 -16.29 -19.10 3.89
C LEU A 53 -17.37 -18.17 3.32
N LYS A 54 -18.14 -17.51 4.19
CA LYS A 54 -19.14 -16.53 3.76
C LYS A 54 -18.52 -15.36 2.99
N CYS A 55 -17.35 -14.88 3.40
CA CYS A 55 -16.63 -13.88 2.62
C CYS A 55 -16.10 -14.41 1.29
N PHE A 56 -15.66 -15.67 1.25
CA PHE A 56 -15.17 -16.28 0.03
C PHE A 56 -16.27 -16.31 -1.04
N ASP A 57 -17.47 -16.71 -0.66
CA ASP A 57 -18.64 -16.82 -1.54
C ASP A 57 -19.31 -15.47 -1.83
N GLU A 58 -19.16 -14.47 -0.97
CA GLU A 58 -19.74 -13.14 -1.19
C GLU A 58 -18.90 -12.33 -2.21
N GLU A 59 -19.57 -11.89 -3.28
CA GLU A 59 -18.99 -10.96 -4.23
C GLU A 59 -18.63 -9.63 -3.56
N GLY A 60 -17.46 -9.09 -3.89
CA GLY A 60 -16.97 -7.85 -3.29
C GLY A 60 -16.41 -7.99 -1.87
N CYS A 61 -16.53 -9.14 -1.20
CA CYS A 61 -15.85 -9.33 0.09
C CYS A 61 -14.36 -9.58 -0.08
N MET A 62 -13.55 -8.77 0.60
CA MET A 62 -12.08 -8.79 0.56
C MET A 62 -11.47 -9.19 1.91
N SER A 63 -12.11 -8.83 3.02
CA SER A 63 -11.66 -9.19 4.37
C SER A 63 -12.86 -9.30 5.33
N ILE A 64 -12.62 -9.77 6.55
CA ILE A 64 -13.65 -9.90 7.58
C ILE A 64 -13.22 -9.25 8.90
N ASN A 65 -14.21 -8.85 9.71
CA ASN A 65 -14.07 -8.68 11.16
C ASN A 65 -14.98 -9.71 11.85
N TYR A 66 -14.44 -10.46 12.80
CA TYR A 66 -15.20 -11.46 13.54
C TYR A 66 -15.20 -11.16 15.04
N ASP A 67 -16.36 -10.80 15.60
CA ASP A 67 -16.58 -10.67 17.04
C ASP A 67 -16.77 -12.05 17.66
N ARG A 68 -15.84 -12.41 18.56
CA ARG A 68 -15.83 -13.72 19.22
C ARG A 68 -16.96 -13.92 20.24
N GLU A 69 -17.46 -12.84 20.83
CA GLU A 69 -18.46 -12.89 21.90
C GLU A 69 -19.86 -12.97 21.32
N ASN A 70 -20.16 -12.08 20.37
CA ASN A 70 -21.48 -11.99 19.74
C ASN A 70 -21.64 -12.87 18.50
N LYS A 71 -20.61 -13.63 18.12
CA LYS A 71 -20.61 -14.45 16.89
C LYS A 71 -20.91 -13.61 15.63
N LYS A 72 -20.58 -12.32 15.69
CA LYS A 72 -20.88 -11.36 14.63
C LYS A 72 -19.76 -11.39 13.59
N CYS A 73 -20.12 -11.67 12.36
CA CYS A 73 -19.25 -11.64 11.19
C CYS A 73 -19.58 -10.41 10.35
N GLU A 74 -18.60 -9.53 10.17
CA GLU A 74 -18.69 -8.36 9.32
C GLU A 74 -17.83 -8.58 8.08
N LEU A 75 -18.44 -8.50 6.89
CA LEU A 75 -17.77 -8.61 5.61
C LEU A 75 -17.34 -7.22 5.14
N ASN A 76 -16.07 -7.10 4.75
CA ASN A 76 -15.46 -5.84 4.33
C ASN A 76 -15.09 -5.88 2.84
N ASN A 77 -15.32 -4.76 2.14
CA ASN A 77 -14.97 -4.62 0.72
C ASN A 77 -13.53 -4.11 0.50
N ALA A 78 -12.77 -3.98 1.57
CA ALA A 78 -11.40 -3.51 1.58
C ALA A 78 -10.53 -4.45 2.43
N THR A 79 -9.22 -4.28 2.35
CA THR A 79 -8.25 -4.95 3.21
C THR A 79 -7.35 -3.93 3.90
N LYS A 80 -6.67 -4.36 4.97
CA LYS A 80 -5.53 -3.68 5.61
C LYS A 80 -4.51 -3.19 4.59
N GLU A 81 -4.21 -3.97 3.55
CA GLU A 81 -3.22 -3.60 2.55
C GLU A 81 -3.69 -2.39 1.75
N THR A 82 -4.97 -2.38 1.34
CA THR A 82 -5.56 -1.26 0.57
C THR A 82 -5.87 -0.03 1.43
N HIS A 83 -6.12 -0.22 2.73
CA HIS A 83 -6.62 0.81 3.66
C HIS A 83 -6.07 0.61 5.08
N SER A 84 -4.75 0.71 5.22
CA SER A 84 -4.04 0.40 6.47
C SER A 84 -4.49 1.25 7.66
N THR A 85 -4.83 2.52 7.42
CA THR A 85 -5.30 3.46 8.46
C THR A 85 -6.65 3.09 9.07
N ARG A 86 -7.43 2.22 8.41
CA ARG A 86 -8.72 1.74 8.91
C ARG A 86 -8.59 0.54 9.86
N LEU A 87 -7.39 -0.04 10.00
CA LEU A 87 -7.18 -1.15 10.90
C LEU A 87 -6.93 -0.62 12.31
N VAL A 88 -7.89 -0.81 13.20
CA VAL A 88 -7.85 -0.31 14.58
C VAL A 88 -7.91 -1.45 15.58
N ARG A 89 -7.42 -1.19 16.80
CA ARG A 89 -7.47 -2.16 17.90
C ARG A 89 -8.91 -2.33 18.39
N HIS A 90 -9.38 -3.57 18.43
CA HIS A 90 -10.65 -3.96 19.01
C HIS A 90 -10.51 -5.35 19.65
N ALA A 91 -10.32 -5.41 20.97
CA ALA A 91 -9.88 -6.61 21.69
C ALA A 91 -10.73 -7.87 21.46
N ARG A 92 -12.02 -7.69 21.16
CA ARG A 92 -12.98 -8.78 20.92
C ARG A 92 -13.01 -9.29 19.48
N SER A 93 -12.50 -8.49 18.54
CA SER A 93 -12.56 -8.78 17.11
C SER A 93 -11.31 -9.53 16.62
N ILE A 94 -11.49 -10.37 15.61
CA ILE A 94 -10.43 -10.91 14.78
C ILE A 94 -10.61 -10.35 13.37
N TYR A 95 -9.62 -9.60 12.88
CA TYR A 95 -9.56 -9.17 11.49
C TYR A 95 -8.85 -10.24 10.64
N ALA A 96 -9.31 -10.52 9.42
CA ALA A 96 -8.57 -11.36 8.48
C ALA A 96 -8.79 -10.93 7.02
N THR A 97 -7.71 -10.80 6.26
CA THR A 97 -7.78 -10.66 4.79
C THR A 97 -8.12 -12.02 4.18
N ILE A 98 -9.19 -12.08 3.38
CA ILE A 98 -9.67 -13.33 2.76
C ILE A 98 -9.29 -13.40 1.29
N LYS A 99 -9.45 -12.29 0.56
CA LYS A 99 -9.05 -12.17 -0.84
C LYS A 99 -7.91 -11.16 -0.93
N SER A 100 -6.81 -11.54 -1.57
CA SER A 100 -5.71 -10.62 -1.79
C SER A 100 -6.09 -9.61 -2.88
N PRO A 101 -5.85 -8.30 -2.65
CA PRO A 101 -6.05 -7.33 -3.71
C PRO A 101 -5.03 -7.58 -4.84
N PRO A 102 -5.38 -7.28 -6.11
CA PRO A 102 -4.44 -7.40 -7.21
C PRO A 102 -3.20 -6.54 -6.94
N VAL A 103 -2.03 -7.16 -7.04
CA VAL A 103 -0.76 -6.46 -6.82
C VAL A 103 -0.24 -5.96 -8.16
N PHE A 104 -0.21 -4.64 -8.31
CA PHE A 104 0.14 -3.99 -9.58
C PHE A 104 1.67 -3.91 -9.78
N PRO A 105 2.20 -4.03 -11.02
CA PRO A 105 3.63 -4.07 -11.29
C PRO A 105 4.42 -2.89 -10.71
N GLU A 106 3.91 -1.66 -10.81
CA GLU A 106 4.47 -0.44 -10.25
C GLU A 106 4.45 -0.40 -8.71
N CYS A 107 3.59 -1.20 -8.08
CA CYS A 107 3.56 -1.39 -6.63
C CYS A 107 4.56 -2.46 -6.16
N LYS A 108 5.20 -3.18 -7.08
CA LYS A 108 6.29 -4.14 -6.82
C LYS A 108 7.65 -3.59 -7.26
N ASN A 109 7.68 -2.94 -8.42
CA ASN A 109 8.88 -2.54 -9.12
C ASN A 109 8.97 -1.01 -9.15
N TYR A 110 9.57 -0.44 -8.12
CA TYR A 110 9.83 0.99 -8.00
C TYR A 110 11.22 1.24 -7.42
N LYS A 111 11.73 2.45 -7.63
CA LYS A 111 12.97 2.94 -7.00
C LYS A 111 12.64 3.71 -5.73
N LEU A 112 13.45 3.56 -4.70
CA LEU A 112 13.27 4.29 -3.45
C LEU A 112 13.95 5.66 -3.50
N LEU A 113 13.27 6.67 -2.99
CA LEU A 113 13.81 7.98 -2.66
C LEU A 113 13.86 8.07 -1.14
N THR A 114 15.05 7.83 -0.55
CA THR A 114 15.27 7.79 0.91
C THR A 114 16.18 8.88 1.45
N ASP A 115 16.74 9.68 0.56
CA ASP A 115 17.67 10.75 0.92
C ASP A 115 16.97 11.80 1.79
N ALA A 116 17.44 11.96 3.04
CA ALA A 116 16.93 12.94 4.01
C ALA A 116 16.90 14.36 3.46
N SER A 117 17.80 14.69 2.52
CA SER A 117 17.82 16.00 1.88
C SER A 117 16.54 16.31 1.12
N ARG A 118 15.74 15.30 0.73
CA ARG A 118 14.47 15.49 0.01
C ARG A 118 13.30 15.88 0.90
N HIS A 119 13.42 15.78 2.22
CA HIS A 119 12.32 16.06 3.12
C HIS A 119 12.00 17.56 3.17
N LYS A 120 10.71 17.92 3.27
CA LYS A 120 10.25 19.32 3.29
C LYS A 120 10.84 20.18 4.41
N SER A 121 11.29 19.57 5.50
CA SER A 121 11.96 20.27 6.61
C SER A 121 13.46 20.45 6.41
N PHE A 122 14.08 19.75 5.46
CA PHE A 122 15.52 19.84 5.22
C PHE A 122 15.89 21.21 4.68
N TYR A 123 16.89 21.82 5.29
CA TYR A 123 17.41 23.15 4.96
C TYR A 123 18.94 23.10 4.90
N GLN A 124 19.51 23.33 3.73
CA GLN A 124 20.95 23.52 3.56
C GLN A 124 21.25 24.20 2.21
N ASP A 125 22.37 24.91 2.14
CA ASP A 125 22.85 25.69 0.98
C ASP A 125 23.47 24.82 -0.14
N GLN A 126 23.41 23.48 0.00
CA GLN A 126 23.90 22.57 -1.03
C GLN A 126 22.81 22.33 -2.07
N GLN A 127 23.11 22.68 -3.33
CA GLN A 127 22.17 22.57 -4.44
C GLN A 127 22.18 21.15 -5.03
N PHE A 128 21.25 20.31 -4.58
CA PHE A 128 21.00 19.00 -5.16
C PHE A 128 20.01 19.08 -6.33
N CYS A 129 20.09 18.11 -7.24
CA CYS A 129 19.21 18.05 -8.40
C CYS A 129 18.75 16.66 -8.83
N ASP A 130 17.61 16.63 -9.53
CA ASP A 130 17.08 15.43 -10.19
C ASP A 130 17.36 15.43 -11.71
N TRP A 131 18.34 16.20 -12.19
CA TRP A 131 18.73 16.26 -13.62
C TRP A 131 19.10 14.90 -14.23
N ASN A 132 19.64 14.01 -13.40
CA ASN A 132 20.02 12.65 -13.79
C ASN A 132 18.95 11.61 -13.40
N LEU A 133 17.76 12.03 -12.99
CA LEU A 133 16.65 11.13 -12.70
C LEU A 133 16.22 10.42 -13.98
N VAL A 134 16.28 9.10 -13.96
CA VAL A 134 15.83 8.24 -15.07
C VAL A 134 14.32 8.04 -14.94
N PRO A 135 13.52 8.27 -15.99
CA PRO A 135 12.08 8.08 -15.91
C PRO A 135 11.68 6.69 -15.38
N GLY A 136 10.64 6.64 -14.54
CA GLY A 136 10.13 5.39 -13.98
C GLY A 136 9.36 5.61 -12.68
N TRP A 137 8.98 4.50 -12.03
CA TRP A 137 8.23 4.52 -10.78
C TRP A 137 9.16 4.71 -9.57
N TYR A 138 8.80 5.67 -8.72
CA TYR A 138 9.52 6.03 -7.51
C TYR A 138 8.60 6.05 -6.29
N ARG A 139 9.17 5.75 -5.12
CA ARG A 139 8.49 5.84 -3.83
C ARG A 139 9.33 6.63 -2.85
N PHE A 140 8.73 7.62 -2.20
CA PHE A 140 9.32 8.29 -1.03
C PHE A 140 9.25 7.36 0.18
N SER A 141 10.35 7.23 0.91
CA SER A 141 10.45 6.40 2.12
C SER A 141 11.57 6.87 3.05
N GLY A 142 11.58 6.40 4.29
CA GLY A 142 12.62 6.73 5.27
C GLY A 142 12.67 8.23 5.56
N GLU A 143 13.88 8.76 5.67
CA GLU A 143 14.12 10.16 6.04
C GLU A 143 13.68 11.16 4.96
N ALA A 144 13.44 10.72 3.72
CA ALA A 144 12.89 11.57 2.67
C ALA A 144 11.41 11.90 2.86
N GLY A 145 10.72 11.23 3.79
CA GLY A 145 9.28 11.26 3.95
C GLY A 145 8.60 10.01 3.43
N THR A 146 7.28 9.96 3.53
CA THR A 146 6.44 8.81 3.13
C THR A 146 5.71 9.02 1.82
N MET A 147 5.66 10.26 1.34
CA MET A 147 5.00 10.65 0.09
C MET A 147 5.68 11.87 -0.53
N MET A 148 5.35 12.16 -1.79
CA MET A 148 5.71 13.43 -2.40
C MET A 148 4.82 14.52 -1.79
N MET A 149 5.41 15.67 -1.46
CA MET A 149 4.65 16.81 -0.97
C MET A 149 3.59 17.22 -2.00
N ASN A 150 2.37 17.49 -1.56
CA ASN A 150 1.22 17.82 -2.42
C ASN A 150 0.66 19.24 -2.18
N GLU A 151 1.44 20.10 -1.53
CA GLU A 151 1.09 21.48 -1.25
C GLU A 151 2.25 22.41 -1.60
N CYS A 152 1.95 23.61 -2.10
CA CYS A 152 2.98 24.60 -2.37
C CYS A 152 3.51 25.23 -1.07
N LEU A 153 4.84 25.19 -0.88
CA LEU A 153 5.50 25.92 0.20
C LEU A 153 6.20 27.18 -0.36
N PRO A 154 5.84 28.40 0.09
CA PRO A 154 6.49 29.64 -0.35
C PRO A 154 7.83 29.87 0.38
N LYS A 155 8.71 28.86 0.40
CA LYS A 155 10.03 28.93 1.02
C LYS A 155 11.08 28.43 0.04
N TYR A 156 12.02 29.30 -0.32
CA TYR A 156 13.22 28.91 -1.06
C TYR A 156 14.08 27.96 -0.22
N ASP A 157 14.89 27.13 -0.88
CA ASP A 157 15.94 26.28 -0.28
C ASP A 157 15.44 25.20 0.70
N ARG A 158 14.25 24.64 0.43
CA ARG A 158 13.76 23.43 1.09
C ARG A 158 13.98 22.21 0.21
N CYS A 159 14.11 21.05 0.86
CA CYS A 159 14.27 19.75 0.18
C CYS A 159 15.56 19.64 -0.65
N GLY A 160 16.60 20.40 -0.27
CA GLY A 160 17.94 20.34 -0.85
C GLY A 160 18.01 20.80 -2.31
N GLY A 161 16.93 21.27 -2.92
CA GLY A 161 16.91 21.80 -4.29
C GLY A 161 16.91 23.31 -4.30
N GLY A 162 17.39 23.92 -5.39
CA GLY A 162 17.22 25.36 -5.61
C GLY A 162 15.74 25.74 -5.80
N TYR A 163 14.95 24.84 -6.39
CA TYR A 163 13.52 24.96 -6.57
C TYR A 163 12.83 23.64 -6.21
N LEU A 164 11.93 23.72 -5.22
CA LEU A 164 11.18 22.58 -4.71
C LEU A 164 10.12 22.11 -5.71
N GLY A 165 10.09 20.81 -5.96
CA GLY A 165 9.07 20.13 -6.75
C GLY A 165 8.00 19.51 -5.86
N TRP A 166 6.74 19.86 -6.08
CA TRP A 166 5.57 19.37 -5.35
C TRP A 166 4.50 18.91 -6.35
N MET A 167 3.60 18.04 -5.92
CA MET A 167 2.55 17.50 -6.77
C MET A 167 1.30 18.34 -6.65
N ASP A 168 0.82 18.90 -7.75
CA ASP A 168 -0.47 19.57 -7.80
C ASP A 168 -1.63 18.57 -7.88
N GLY A 169 -2.59 18.73 -6.99
CA GLY A 169 -3.76 17.87 -6.83
C GLY A 169 -3.71 16.94 -5.62
N THR A 170 -4.84 16.27 -5.35
CA THR A 170 -4.99 15.35 -4.22
C THR A 170 -4.39 13.98 -4.52
N LEU A 171 -3.97 13.27 -3.48
CA LEU A 171 -3.52 11.88 -3.57
C LEU A 171 -4.69 10.96 -4.01
N PRO A 172 -4.45 10.00 -4.92
CA PRO A 172 -5.49 9.08 -5.37
C PRO A 172 -5.97 8.14 -4.26
N LEU A 173 -7.24 7.76 -4.32
CA LEU A 173 -7.73 6.59 -3.58
C LEU A 173 -7.24 5.31 -4.27
N TYR A 174 -7.15 4.21 -3.51
CA TYR A 174 -6.77 2.90 -4.07
C TYR A 174 -7.62 2.51 -5.30
N ALA A 175 -8.92 2.78 -5.24
CA ALA A 175 -9.88 2.48 -6.30
C ALA A 175 -9.67 3.29 -7.59
N HIS A 176 -8.99 4.44 -7.54
CA HIS A 176 -8.76 5.26 -8.74
C HIS A 176 -7.68 4.69 -9.68
N GLY A 177 -6.87 3.73 -9.22
CA GLY A 177 -5.78 3.18 -10.02
C GLY A 177 -4.67 4.22 -10.28
N ILE A 178 -4.20 4.28 -11.52
CA ILE A 178 -3.21 5.27 -11.96
C ILE A 178 -3.94 6.55 -12.37
N VAL A 179 -3.55 7.67 -11.77
CA VAL A 179 -4.08 8.99 -12.12
C VAL A 179 -2.96 9.90 -12.62
N GLU A 180 -3.28 10.79 -13.56
CA GLU A 180 -2.36 11.83 -14.02
C GLU A 180 -2.33 13.00 -13.03
N ARG A 181 -1.15 13.56 -12.81
CA ARG A 181 -0.89 14.72 -11.95
C ARG A 181 0.19 15.58 -12.58
N ILE A 182 0.34 16.80 -12.06
CA ILE A 182 1.40 17.71 -12.46
C ILE A 182 2.37 17.84 -11.29
N ALA A 183 3.66 17.63 -11.54
CA ALA A 183 4.69 18.10 -10.63
C ALA A 183 5.01 19.55 -10.97
N CYS A 184 4.75 20.44 -10.02
CA CYS A 184 5.01 21.86 -10.08
C CYS A 184 6.31 22.19 -9.38
N PHE A 185 7.12 23.06 -9.97
CA PHE A 185 8.32 23.59 -9.34
C PHE A 185 8.17 25.08 -9.05
N TYR A 186 8.41 25.43 -7.78
CA TYR A 186 8.31 26.81 -7.32
C TYR A 186 9.48 27.66 -7.83
N ARG A 187 9.20 28.85 -8.37
CA ARG A 187 10.23 29.82 -8.76
C ARG A 187 9.70 31.25 -8.66
N ALA A 188 10.46 32.12 -8.01
CA ALA A 188 10.21 33.57 -7.97
C ALA A 188 8.76 33.94 -7.56
N GLY A 189 8.22 33.31 -6.52
CA GLY A 189 6.85 33.57 -6.05
C GLY A 189 5.75 32.79 -6.78
N ASN A 190 6.05 32.13 -7.89
CA ASN A 190 5.10 31.29 -8.61
C ASN A 190 5.23 29.81 -8.17
N CYS A 191 4.15 29.26 -7.61
CA CYS A 191 4.05 27.87 -7.15
C CYS A 191 4.23 26.82 -8.24
N CYS A 192 3.93 27.14 -9.49
CA CYS A 192 3.99 26.20 -10.61
C CYS A 192 4.63 26.86 -11.83
N ALA A 193 5.82 27.45 -11.64
CA ALA A 193 6.55 28.13 -12.70
C ALA A 193 7.09 27.16 -13.77
N MET A 194 7.40 25.93 -13.37
CA MET A 194 7.76 24.84 -14.27
C MET A 194 6.92 23.61 -13.93
N MET A 195 6.58 22.83 -14.96
CA MET A 195 5.61 21.75 -14.87
C MET A 195 6.17 20.49 -15.50
N VAL A 196 5.90 19.35 -14.89
CA VAL A 196 6.19 18.02 -15.45
C VAL A 196 4.98 17.13 -15.22
N ASN A 197 4.41 16.57 -16.30
CA ASN A 197 3.33 15.59 -16.18
C ASN A 197 3.86 14.29 -15.60
N ILE A 198 3.28 13.86 -14.48
CA ILE A 198 3.59 12.62 -13.77
C ILE A 198 2.33 11.75 -13.67
N ARG A 199 2.52 10.48 -13.33
CA ARG A 199 1.43 9.58 -12.96
C ARG A 199 1.60 9.11 -11.53
N VAL A 200 0.51 8.89 -10.81
CA VAL A 200 0.54 8.53 -9.40
C VAL A 200 -0.42 7.38 -9.15
N ARG A 201 0.01 6.43 -8.32
CA ARG A 201 -0.82 5.32 -7.88
C ARG A 201 -0.75 5.16 -6.38
N ASN A 202 -1.92 4.91 -5.79
CA ASN A 202 -2.03 4.45 -4.42
C ASN A 202 -1.92 2.92 -4.39
N CYS A 203 -0.86 2.40 -3.76
CA CYS A 203 -0.62 0.97 -3.57
C CYS A 203 -1.22 0.45 -2.24
N GLY A 204 -2.02 1.28 -1.57
CA GLY A 204 -2.69 1.01 -0.32
C GLY A 204 -1.92 1.58 0.87
N CYS A 205 -0.78 0.97 1.23
CA CYS A 205 0.07 1.44 2.33
C CYS A 205 1.05 2.56 1.95
N PHE A 206 1.20 2.85 0.66
CA PHE A 206 2.15 3.84 0.14
C PHE A 206 1.75 4.31 -1.25
N TYR A 207 2.38 5.38 -1.71
CA TYR A 207 2.22 5.92 -3.05
C TYR A 207 3.46 5.69 -3.91
N VAL A 208 3.23 5.46 -5.20
CA VAL A 208 4.28 5.44 -6.21
C VAL A 208 3.99 6.50 -7.26
N TYR A 209 5.05 7.13 -7.75
CA TYR A 209 5.02 8.25 -8.67
C TYR A 209 5.87 7.90 -9.88
N GLU A 210 5.29 7.95 -11.07
CA GLU A 210 6.05 7.86 -12.31
C GLU A 210 6.66 9.22 -12.60
N LEU A 211 7.89 9.40 -12.14
CA LEU A 211 8.63 10.64 -12.24
C LEU A 211 9.44 10.68 -13.55
N LYS A 212 9.70 11.90 -14.01
CA LYS A 212 10.49 12.17 -15.22
C LYS A 212 11.63 13.11 -14.88
N LYS A 213 12.60 13.20 -15.78
CA LYS A 213 13.67 14.19 -15.65
C LYS A 213 13.07 15.61 -15.62
N PRO A 214 13.40 16.46 -14.62
CA PRO A 214 13.00 17.86 -14.61
C PRO A 214 13.68 18.69 -15.72
N PRO A 215 13.09 19.82 -16.15
CA PRO A 215 13.61 20.64 -17.26
C PRO A 215 14.92 21.39 -16.95
N ALA A 216 15.36 21.47 -15.70
CA ALA A 216 16.61 22.11 -15.29
C ALA A 216 17.23 21.40 -14.08
N CYS A 217 18.55 21.54 -13.86
CA CYS A 217 19.20 20.90 -12.72
C CYS A 217 18.75 21.52 -11.40
N ASN A 218 18.56 22.82 -11.22
CA ASN A 218 18.12 23.34 -9.91
C ASN A 218 16.72 22.87 -9.40
N LEU A 219 16.05 21.93 -10.08
CA LEU A 219 14.78 21.31 -9.73
C LEU A 219 14.95 19.94 -9.06
N ARG A 220 14.20 19.69 -8.00
CA ARG A 220 14.22 18.40 -7.28
C ARG A 220 12.85 18.08 -6.69
N TYR A 221 12.43 16.82 -6.79
CA TYR A 221 11.16 16.35 -6.20
C TYR A 221 11.29 16.27 -4.67
N CYS A 222 10.37 16.92 -3.97
CA CYS A 222 10.35 17.03 -2.51
C CYS A 222 9.38 16.03 -1.86
N GLY A 223 9.82 15.44 -0.74
CA GLY A 223 9.03 14.53 0.07
C GLY A 223 8.51 15.14 1.37
N GLU A 224 7.50 14.47 1.94
CA GLU A 224 6.78 14.84 3.17
C GLU A 224 6.76 13.73 4.22
#